data_AF-A0A1J8P291-F1
#
_entry.id   AF-A0A1J8P291-F1
#
_cell.length_a   1.000
_cell.length_b   1.000
_cell.length_c   1.000
_cell.angle_alpha   90.00
_cell.angle_beta   90.00
_cell.angle_gamma   90.00
#
_symmetry.space_group_name_H-M   'P 1'
#
loop_
_entity.id
_entity.type
_entity.pdbx_description
1 polymer ?
#
loop_
_entity_poly.entity_id
_entity_poly.type
_entity_poly.pdbx_seq_one_letter_code
_entity_poly.pdbx_strand_id
1 'polypeptide(L)'
;SVQSSETGTAYLVHSSITVDANTTQANLDTFALADKVNKVTIATVDTATDLAATGLVDGEYKVYTVDIAGNISTASTGTVTIDTTNPSAPTGLSLADSSNTGSNDDNITSQTSALTLSG
;
A
#
# COMPACT_ATOMS: atom_id res chain seq x y z
N SER A 1 4.27 -3.21 12.31
CA SER A 1 4.30 -2.52 13.61
C SER A 1 5.33 -1.40 13.58
N VAL A 2 5.26 -0.50 14.55
CA VAL A 2 6.16 0.63 14.78
C VAL A 2 6.65 0.60 16.23
N GLN A 3 7.83 1.17 16.48
CA GLN A 3 8.44 1.25 17.82
C GLN A 3 9.15 2.60 17.96
N SER A 4 9.15 3.18 19.16
CA SER A 4 9.79 4.46 19.46
C SER A 4 10.42 4.43 20.85
N SER A 5 11.50 5.19 21.04
CA SER A 5 12.18 5.40 22.34
C SER A 5 11.40 6.33 23.28
N GLU A 6 10.34 6.97 22.80
CA GLU A 6 9.53 7.92 23.54
C GLU A 6 8.04 7.55 23.45
N THR A 7 7.28 7.90 24.49
CA THR A 7 5.81 7.81 24.46
C THR A 7 5.23 8.96 23.63
N GLY A 8 4.15 8.69 22.90
CA GLY A 8 3.54 9.69 22.02
C GLY A 8 2.62 9.07 20.98
N THR A 9 2.65 9.60 19.77
CA THR A 9 1.86 9.11 18.63
C THR A 9 2.76 8.86 17.43
N ALA A 10 2.69 7.67 16.85
CA ALA A 10 3.31 7.36 15.57
C ALA A 10 2.33 7.65 14.43
N TYR A 11 2.85 8.22 13.35
CA TYR A 11 2.13 8.60 12.14
C TYR A 11 2.78 7.92 10.94
N LEU A 12 2.00 7.22 10.12
CA LEU A 12 2.40 6.74 8.80
C LEU A 12 1.93 7.76 7.78
N VAL A 13 2.85 8.49 7.15
CA VAL A 13 2.56 9.70 6.37
C VAL A 13 2.92 9.50 4.90
N HIS A 14 1.99 9.78 4.00
CA HIS A 14 2.18 9.69 2.55
C HIS A 14 3.25 10.68 2.05
N SER A 15 4.03 10.28 1.04
CA SER A 15 5.14 11.05 0.48
C SER A 15 4.75 12.41 -0.13
N SER A 16 3.46 12.59 -0.45
CA SER A 16 2.93 13.89 -0.90
C SER A 16 2.85 14.95 0.20
N ILE A 17 3.00 14.58 1.47
CA ILE A 17 2.97 15.50 2.60
C ILE A 17 4.41 15.87 2.99
N THR A 18 4.72 17.16 2.93
CA THR A 18 5.99 17.69 3.45
C THR A 18 5.90 17.78 4.98
N VAL A 19 6.80 17.09 5.68
CA VAL A 19 6.97 17.21 7.13
C VAL A 19 8.26 18.00 7.38
N ASP A 20 8.10 19.23 7.87
CA ASP A 20 9.19 20.16 8.17
C ASP A 20 9.02 20.81 9.56
N ALA A 21 9.88 21.78 9.89
CA ALA A 21 9.89 22.45 11.19
C ALA A 21 8.60 23.23 11.54
N ASN A 22 7.75 23.56 10.56
CA ASN A 22 6.46 24.21 10.77
C ASN A 22 5.30 23.21 10.84
N THR A 23 5.56 21.94 10.56
CA THR A 23 4.53 20.90 10.64
C THR A 23 4.19 20.64 12.10
N THR A 24 2.90 20.66 12.41
CA THR A 24 2.39 20.37 13.74
C THR A 24 1.60 19.06 13.74
N GLN A 25 1.37 18.51 14.93
CA GLN A 25 0.50 17.34 15.09
C GLN A 25 -0.90 17.55 14.50
N ALA A 26 -1.46 18.76 14.63
CA ALA A 26 -2.77 19.10 14.07
C ALA A 26 -2.79 19.07 12.53
N ASN A 27 -1.67 19.41 11.87
CA ASN A 27 -1.56 19.26 10.41
C ASN A 27 -1.62 17.80 10.00
N LEU A 28 -0.85 16.93 10.68
CA LEU A 28 -0.85 15.48 10.42
C LEU A 28 -2.22 14.86 10.68
N ASP A 29 -2.90 15.27 11.75
CA ASP A 29 -4.25 14.82 12.08
C ASP A 29 -5.29 15.23 11.03
N THR A 30 -5.13 16.40 10.41
CA THR A 30 -6.00 16.85 9.31
C THR A 30 -5.84 15.94 8.09
N PHE A 31 -4.61 15.53 7.78
CA PHE A 31 -4.35 14.62 6.66
C PHE A 31 -4.81 13.17 6.93
N ALA A 32 -5.02 12.80 8.19
CA ALA A 32 -5.61 11.51 8.52
C ALA A 32 -7.08 11.38 8.10
N LEU A 33 -7.78 12.51 7.97
CA LEU A 33 -9.13 12.56 7.42
C LEU A 33 -9.16 12.52 5.88
N ALA A 34 -7.99 12.61 5.23
CA ALA A 34 -7.84 12.63 3.79
C ALA A 34 -7.17 11.36 3.24
N ASP A 35 -7.22 10.25 3.98
CA ASP A 35 -6.69 8.94 3.60
C ASP A 35 -5.18 8.92 3.25
N LYS A 36 -4.45 9.95 3.71
CA LYS A 36 -3.01 10.14 3.46
C LYS A 36 -2.15 9.87 4.69
N VAL A 37 -2.76 9.71 5.86
CA VAL A 37 -2.07 9.49 7.12
C VAL A 37 -2.87 8.52 7.99
N ASN A 38 -2.20 7.54 8.55
CA ASN A 38 -2.74 6.76 9.68
C ASN A 38 -1.91 7.00 10.92
N LYS A 39 -2.49 6.79 12.10
CA LYS A 39 -1.79 7.01 13.37
C LYS A 39 -2.10 5.95 14.42
N VAL A 40 -1.18 5.79 15.36
CA VAL A 40 -1.36 4.96 16.55
C VAL A 40 -0.64 5.56 17.75
N THR A 41 -1.20 5.40 18.94
CA THR A 41 -0.57 5.82 20.19
C THR A 41 0.51 4.83 20.63
N ILE A 42 1.69 5.35 20.96
CA ILE A 42 2.79 4.63 21.60
C ILE A 42 2.69 4.88 23.11
N ALA A 43 2.03 3.95 23.83
CA ALA A 43 1.80 4.07 25.27
C ALA A 43 3.02 3.66 26.11
N THR A 44 3.85 2.76 25.58
CA THR A 44 5.05 2.25 26.24
C THR A 44 6.23 2.37 25.28
N VAL A 45 7.33 2.94 25.77
CA VAL A 45 8.58 3.03 25.02
C VAL A 45 9.07 1.65 24.63
N ASP A 46 9.81 1.58 23.53
CA ASP A 46 10.46 0.38 23.01
C ASP A 46 9.55 -0.84 22.85
N THR A 47 8.25 -0.59 22.67
CA THR A 47 7.24 -1.64 22.48
C THR A 47 6.71 -1.59 21.06
N ALA A 48 6.79 -2.72 20.36
CA ALA A 48 6.19 -2.87 19.03
C ALA A 48 4.67 -2.65 19.12
N THR A 49 4.18 -1.65 18.40
CA THR A 49 2.78 -1.25 18.36
C THR A 49 2.26 -1.38 16.95
N ASP A 50 1.07 -1.94 16.77
CA ASP A 50 0.48 -2.11 15.45
C ASP A 50 -0.06 -0.80 14.90
N LEU A 51 0.40 -0.41 13.72
CA LEU A 51 -0.07 0.74 12.97
C LEU A 51 -0.72 0.23 11.70
N ALA A 52 -2.04 0.39 11.60
CA ALA A 52 -2.79 -0.06 10.44
C ALA A 52 -2.50 0.83 9.22
N ALA A 53 -2.44 0.21 8.04
CA ALA A 53 -2.37 0.91 6.75
C ALA A 53 -3.70 0.85 5.97
N THR A 54 -4.76 0.34 6.60
CA THR A 54 -6.09 0.22 5.99
C THR A 54 -6.67 1.59 5.67
N GLY A 55 -7.32 1.71 4.52
CA GLY A 55 -7.97 2.95 4.09
C GLY A 55 -7.01 4.02 3.55
N LEU A 56 -5.71 3.74 3.48
CA LEU A 56 -4.75 4.65 2.87
C LEU A 56 -4.77 4.53 1.34
N VAL A 57 -4.54 5.66 0.66
CA VAL A 57 -4.35 5.67 -0.80
C VAL A 57 -3.02 5.02 -1.18
N ASP A 58 -2.96 4.44 -2.37
CA ASP A 58 -1.74 3.86 -2.91
C ASP A 58 -0.62 4.89 -3.02
N GLY A 59 0.61 4.46 -2.71
CA GLY A 59 1.79 5.30 -2.76
C GLY A 59 2.84 4.95 -1.73
N GLU A 60 3.82 5.85 -1.57
CA GLU A 60 4.92 5.69 -0.64
C GLU A 60 4.68 6.43 0.66
N TYR A 61 5.10 5.83 1.77
CA TYR A 61 4.89 6.32 3.12
C TYR A 61 6.17 6.25 3.95
N LYS A 62 6.29 7.16 4.92
CA LYS A 62 7.30 7.14 5.97
C LYS A 62 6.66 7.29 7.34
N VAL A 63 7.33 6.77 8.37
CA VAL A 63 6.87 6.90 9.75
C VAL A 63 7.52 8.10 10.40
N TYR A 64 6.72 8.87 11.14
CA TYR A 64 7.14 9.95 12.02
C TYR A 64 6.55 9.71 13.40
N THR A 65 7.26 10.09 14.46
CA THR A 65 6.72 10.06 15.82
C THR A 65 6.59 11.47 16.36
N VAL A 66 5.52 11.71 17.11
CA VAL A 66 5.28 12.96 17.83
C VAL A 66 5.23 12.64 19.31
N ASP A 67 6.11 13.28 20.10
CA ASP A 67 6.12 13.11 21.55
C ASP A 67 4.96 13.85 22.25
N ILE A 68 4.84 13.71 23.57
CA ILE A 68 3.78 14.36 24.36
C ILE A 68 3.89 15.91 24.33
N ALA A 69 5.08 16.44 24.11
CA ALA A 69 5.31 17.88 24.00
C ALA A 69 5.00 18.41 22.58
N GLY A 70 4.71 17.54 21.61
CA GLY A 70 4.38 17.89 20.24
C GLY A 70 5.60 17.97 19.31
N ASN A 71 6.79 17.52 19.74
CA ASN A 71 7.97 17.51 18.88
C ASN A 71 7.89 16.35 17.88
N ILE A 72 8.14 16.63 16.60
CA ILE A 72 8.11 15.64 15.52
C ILE A 72 9.53 15.10 15.26
N SER A 73 9.67 13.79 15.15
CA SER A 73 10.94 13.12 14.82
C SER A 73 11.37 13.38 13.37
N THR A 74 12.59 12.98 13.04
CA THR A 74 12.96 12.75 11.64
C THR A 74 12.17 11.57 11.06
N ALA A 75 12.06 11.53 9.74
CA ALA A 75 11.40 10.44 9.04
C ALA A 75 12.13 9.11 9.27
N SER A 76 11.39 8.01 9.27
CA SER A 76 11.97 6.66 9.23
C SER A 76 12.91 6.50 8.03
N THR A 77 13.95 5.68 8.22
CA THR A 77 14.90 5.33 7.15
C THR A 77 14.26 4.43 6.08
N GLY A 78 13.38 3.52 6.50
CA GLY A 78 12.59 2.68 5.61
C GLY A 78 11.41 3.41 4.98
N THR A 79 11.00 2.91 3.82
CA THR A 79 9.78 3.30 3.12
C THR A 79 8.76 2.17 3.16
N VAL A 80 7.48 2.53 3.19
CA VAL A 80 6.36 1.60 3.07
C VAL A 80 5.62 1.92 1.79
N THR A 81 5.35 0.93 0.95
CA THR A 81 4.54 1.09 -0.26
C THR A 81 3.19 0.44 -0.04
N ILE A 82 2.13 1.22 -0.26
CA ILE A 82 0.76 0.72 -0.33
C ILE A 82 0.39 0.61 -1.81
N ASP A 83 -0.03 -0.58 -2.22
CA ASP A 83 -0.48 -0.87 -3.56
C ASP A 83 -1.71 -1.79 -3.46
N THR A 84 -2.86 -1.23 -3.82
CA THR A 84 -4.14 -1.92 -3.86
C THR A 84 -4.62 -2.13 -5.30
N THR A 85 -3.80 -1.77 -6.29
CA THR A 85 -4.11 -1.98 -7.70
C THR A 85 -4.11 -3.47 -8.02
N ASN A 86 -5.21 -3.96 -8.58
CA ASN A 86 -5.27 -5.34 -9.05
C ASN A 86 -4.40 -5.50 -10.31
N PRO A 87 -3.73 -6.65 -10.49
CA PRO A 87 -3.05 -6.92 -11.74
C PRO A 87 -4.06 -6.95 -12.89
N SER A 88 -3.63 -6.50 -14.07
CA SER A 88 -4.43 -6.63 -15.28
C SER A 88 -4.71 -8.09 -15.60
N ALA A 89 -5.93 -8.38 -16.07
CA ALA A 89 -6.24 -9.69 -16.61
C ALA A 89 -5.31 -10.00 -17.80
N PRO A 90 -4.80 -11.23 -17.93
CA PRO A 90 -4.05 -11.63 -19.12
C PRO A 90 -4.91 -11.43 -20.37
N THR A 91 -4.35 -10.77 -21.38
CA THR A 91 -4.97 -10.63 -22.71
C THR A 91 -4.17 -11.44 -23.73
N GLY A 92 -4.84 -11.89 -24.80
CA GLY A 92 -4.17 -12.55 -25.92
C GLY A 92 -4.05 -14.08 -25.81
N LEU A 93 -4.54 -14.68 -24.73
CA LEU A 93 -4.59 -16.13 -24.62
C LEU A 93 -5.76 -16.65 -25.45
N SER A 94 -5.45 -17.37 -26.52
CA SER A 94 -6.42 -18.06 -27.38
C SER A 94 -6.00 -19.52 -27.53
N LEU A 95 -6.92 -20.38 -27.92
CA LEU A 95 -6.53 -21.66 -28.54
C LEU A 95 -5.71 -21.36 -29.80
N ALA A 96 -4.64 -22.10 -30.01
CA ALA A 96 -3.94 -22.04 -31.30
C ALA A 96 -4.90 -22.56 -32.39
N ASP A 97 -4.81 -22.03 -33.62
CA ASP A 97 -5.70 -22.42 -34.73
C ASP A 97 -5.74 -23.93 -34.97
N SER A 98 -4.62 -24.64 -34.78
CA SER A 98 -4.54 -26.12 -34.90
C SER A 98 -5.40 -26.88 -33.89
N SER A 99 -5.77 -26.19 -32.82
CA SER A 99 -6.38 -26.73 -31.61
C SER A 99 -7.80 -26.17 -31.40
N ASN A 100 -8.22 -25.14 -32.15
CA ASN A 100 -9.56 -24.56 -32.11
C ASN A 100 -10.50 -25.22 -33.15
N THR A 101 -11.06 -26.38 -32.82
CA THR A 101 -11.82 -27.17 -33.80
C THR A 101 -13.20 -26.56 -34.06
N GLY A 102 -13.57 -26.37 -35.32
CA GLY A 102 -14.86 -25.77 -35.69
C GLY A 102 -14.65 -24.34 -36.18
N SER A 103 -15.08 -23.35 -35.40
CA SER A 103 -14.82 -21.95 -35.69
C SER A 103 -13.53 -21.50 -35.00
N ASN A 104 -12.67 -20.76 -35.69
CA ASN A 104 -11.44 -20.24 -35.06
C ASN A 104 -11.69 -18.98 -34.21
N ASP A 105 -12.89 -18.41 -34.27
CA ASP A 105 -13.21 -17.10 -33.68
C ASP A 105 -13.98 -17.20 -32.34
N ASP A 106 -14.36 -18.41 -31.90
CA ASP A 106 -15.23 -18.60 -30.71
C ASP A 106 -14.52 -19.23 -29.50
N ASN A 107 -13.26 -19.64 -29.66
CA ASN A 107 -12.46 -20.31 -28.64
C ASN A 107 -13.12 -21.61 -28.10
N ILE A 108 -13.97 -22.27 -28.91
CA ILE A 108 -14.65 -23.51 -28.57
C ILE A 108 -14.00 -24.66 -29.32
N THR A 109 -13.52 -25.67 -28.59
CA THR A 109 -12.89 -26.86 -29.18
C THR A 109 -13.48 -28.17 -28.67
N SER A 110 -13.57 -29.14 -29.58
CA SER A 110 -13.88 -30.55 -29.34
C SER A 110 -12.61 -31.40 -29.24
N GLN A 111 -11.42 -30.80 -29.38
CA GLN A 111 -10.15 -31.49 -29.18
C GLN A 111 -9.96 -31.82 -27.70
N THR A 112 -9.74 -33.09 -27.37
CA THR A 112 -9.65 -33.59 -25.99
C THR A 112 -8.23 -33.96 -25.56
N SER A 113 -7.22 -33.73 -26.41
CA SER A 113 -5.82 -34.09 -26.16
C SER A 113 -4.87 -33.15 -26.90
N ALA A 114 -3.67 -32.93 -26.37
CA ALA A 114 -2.61 -32.14 -27.00
C ALA A 114 -2.98 -30.68 -27.35
N LEU A 115 -3.86 -30.07 -26.55
CA LEU A 115 -4.28 -28.68 -26.75
C LEU A 115 -3.11 -27.72 -26.61
N THR A 116 -3.00 -26.80 -27.56
CA THR A 116 -2.00 -25.72 -27.53
C THR A 116 -2.70 -24.37 -27.46
N LEU A 117 -2.08 -23.44 -26.73
CA LEU A 117 -2.51 -22.06 -26.60
C LEU A 117 -1.56 -21.15 -27.40
N SER A 118 -2.10 -20.10 -28.00
CA SER A 118 -1.37 -18.98 -28.56
C SER A 118 -1.51 -17.76 -27.65
N GLY A 119 -0.48 -16.91 -27.63
CA GLY A 119 -0.38 -15.70 -26.83
C GLY A 119 0.93 -14.97 -27.08
#